data_AF-A0A6G3WSH5-F1
#
_entry.id   AF-A0A6G3WSH5-F1
#
_cell.length_a   1.000
_cell.length_b   1.000
_cell.length_c   1.000
_cell.angle_alpha   90.00
_cell.angle_beta   90.00
_cell.angle_gamma   90.00
#
_symmetry.space_group_name_H-M   'P 1'
#
loop_
_entity.id
_entity.type
_entity.pdbx_description
1 polymer ?
#
loop_
_entity_poly.entity_id
_entity_poly.type
_entity_poly.pdbx_seq_one_letter_code
_entity_poly.pdbx_strand_id
1 'polypeptide(L)' 'QWFADQGFAVIVADGRGAPGRSPAWEKAVRDNLVLTMEDQVEALHGLAGRFPLDLSRVAIRGWSYGGYLAGL' A
#
# COMPACT_ATOMS: atom_id res chain seq x y z
N GLN A 1 -15.07 1.50 3.27
CA GLN A 1 -16.35 2.13 2.91
C GLN A 1 -16.45 3.56 3.41
N TRP A 2 -16.47 3.81 4.73
CA TRP A 2 -16.65 5.16 5.28
C TRP A 2 -15.82 6.29 4.61
N PHE A 3 -14.51 6.14 4.45
CA PHE A 3 -13.68 7.15 3.76
C PHE A 3 -14.09 7.38 2.30
N ALA A 4 -14.45 6.32 1.58
CA ALA A 4 -14.94 6.44 0.21
C ALA A 4 -16.26 7.22 0.16
N ASP A 5 -17.16 6.97 1.12
CA ASP A 5 -18.40 7.73 1.27
C ASP A 5 -18.16 9.20 1.63
N GLN A 6 -16.99 9.53 2.19
CA GLN A 6 -16.54 10.92 2.45
C GLN A 6 -15.77 11.55 1.28
N GLY A 7 -15.72 10.90 0.11
CA GLY A 7 -15.10 11.44 -1.10
C GLY A 7 -13.59 11.15 -1.24
N PHE A 8 -13.03 10.25 -0.42
CA PHE A 8 -11.64 9.81 -0.58
C PHE A 8 -11.54 8.63 -1.54
N ALA A 9 -10.52 8.62 -2.40
CA ALA A 9 -10.06 7.37 -2.99
C ALA A 9 -9.39 6.51 -1.91
N VAL A 10 -9.79 5.24 -1.79
CA VAL A 10 -9.22 4.30 -0.82
C VAL A 10 -8.58 3.15 -1.58
N ILE A 11 -7.28 2.99 -1.43
CA ILE A 11 -6.49 1.95 -2.10
C ILE A 11 -6.01 0.95 -1.04
N VAL A 12 -6.13 -0.33 -1.35
CA VAL A 12 -5.53 -1.44 -0.61
C VAL A 12 -4.81 -2.31 -1.62
N ALA A 13 -3.51 -2.55 -1.40
CA ALA A 13 -2.68 -3.33 -2.30
C ALA A 13 -1.87 -4.37 -1.52
N ASP A 14 -1.98 -5.63 -1.94
CA ASP A 14 -1.19 -6.74 -1.41
C ASP A 14 0.17 -6.80 -2.12
N GLY A 15 1.15 -6.12 -1.53
CA GLY A 15 2.54 -6.12 -1.98
C GLY A 15 3.34 -7.36 -1.57
N ARG A 16 4.65 -7.34 -1.83
CA ARG A 16 5.61 -8.33 -1.32
C ARG A 16 5.46 -8.47 0.19
N GLY A 17 5.50 -9.71 0.66
CA GLY A 17 5.22 -10.07 2.05
C GLY A 17 3.75 -10.45 2.33
N ALA A 18 2.80 -10.07 1.47
CA ALA A 18 1.41 -10.49 1.63
C ALA A 18 1.22 -12.00 1.34
N PRO A 19 0.36 -12.70 2.11
CA PRO A 19 0.13 -14.14 1.93
C PRO A 19 -0.64 -14.47 0.65
N GLY A 20 -0.58 -15.74 0.23
CA GLY A 20 -1.51 -16.28 -0.78
C GLY A 20 -1.06 -16.17 -2.24
N ARG A 21 0.21 -15.80 -2.48
CA ARG A 21 0.82 -15.79 -3.82
C ARG A 21 1.87 -16.87 -4.03
N SER A 22 2.95 -16.86 -3.24
CA SER A 22 3.98 -17.91 -3.25
C SER A 22 4.90 -17.78 -2.03
N PRO A 23 5.60 -18.85 -1.61
CA PRO A 23 6.59 -18.76 -0.53
C PRO A 23 7.70 -17.73 -0.81
N ALA A 24 8.08 -17.54 -2.08
CA ALA A 24 9.08 -16.55 -2.45
C ALA A 24 8.56 -15.12 -2.29
N TRP A 25 7.29 -14.88 -2.66
CA TRP A 25 6.64 -13.57 -2.51
C TRP A 25 6.45 -13.19 -1.04
N GLU A 26 5.97 -14.13 -0.22
CA GLU A 26 5.76 -13.94 1.21
C GLU A 26 7.07 -13.65 1.96
N LYS A 27 8.18 -14.27 1.51
CA LYS A 27 9.49 -14.12 2.15
C LYS A 27 10.35 -13.03 1.50
N ALA A 28 9.86 -12.34 0.47
CA ALA A 28 10.64 -11.35 -0.28
C ALA A 28 11.07 -10.14 0.57
N VAL A 29 10.35 -9.87 1.66
CA VAL A 29 10.61 -8.76 2.58
C VAL A 29 11.50 -9.14 3.76
N ARG A 30 11.97 -10.40 3.80
CA ARG A 30 12.91 -10.87 4.81
C ARG A 30 14.15 -9.98 4.77
N ASP A 31 14.53 -9.45 5.92
CA ASP A 31 15.67 -8.53 6.11
C ASP A 31 15.50 -7.13 5.48
N ASN A 32 14.41 -6.86 4.75
CA ASN A 32 14.06 -5.52 4.25
C ASN A 32 12.55 -5.30 4.17
N LEU A 33 12.00 -4.74 5.26
CA LEU A 33 10.57 -4.47 5.40
C LEU A 33 10.09 -3.25 4.56
N VAL A 34 11.02 -2.39 4.13
CA VAL A 34 10.71 -1.19 3.33
C VAL A 34 10.23 -1.56 1.93
N LEU A 35 10.56 -2.76 1.43
CA LEU A 35 10.06 -3.26 0.14
C LEU A 35 8.52 -3.27 0.06
N THR A 36 7.83 -3.53 1.19
CA THR A 36 6.37 -3.44 1.22
C THR A 36 5.89 -2.02 0.96
N MET A 37 6.62 -1.00 1.42
CA MET A 37 6.28 0.41 1.18
C MET A 37 6.45 0.80 -0.29
N GLU A 38 7.54 0.36 -0.93
CA GLU A 38 7.76 0.59 -2.37
C GLU A 38 6.58 0.09 -3.20
N ASP A 39 6.05 -1.10 -2.87
CA ASP A 39 4.91 -1.68 -3.57
C ASP A 39 3.61 -0.87 -3.36
N GLN A 40 3.43 -0.21 -2.21
CA GLN A 40 2.30 0.71 -1.99
C GLN A 40 2.42 1.96 -2.88
N VAL A 41 3.63 2.52 -3.00
CA VAL A 41 3.91 3.67 -3.87
C VAL A 41 3.71 3.29 -5.34
N GLU A 42 4.17 2.10 -5.75
CA GLU A 42 3.94 1.57 -7.10
C GLU A 42 2.45 1.43 -7.40
N ALA A 43 1.67 0.85 -6.47
CA ALA A 43 0.22 0.71 -6.63
C ALA A 43 -0.49 2.08 -6.77
N LEU A 44 -0.10 3.07 -5.97
CA LEU A 44 -0.64 4.43 -6.04
C LEU A 44 -0.39 5.05 -7.42
N HIS A 45 0.86 5.03 -7.91
CA HIS A 45 1.20 5.59 -9.21
C HIS A 45 0.57 4.82 -10.37
N GLY A 46 0.51 3.48 -10.28
CA GLY A 46 -0.15 2.64 -11.28
C GLY A 46 -1.63 2.94 -11.42
N LEU A 47 -2.32 3.24 -10.31
CA LEU A 47 -3.73 3.64 -10.32
C LEU A 47 -3.92 5.09 -10.77
N ALA A 48 -3.02 6.01 -10.43
CA ALA A 48 -3.09 7.40 -10.88
C ALA A 48 -2.94 7.54 -12.40
N GLY A 49 -2.29 6.59 -13.07
CA GLY A 49 -2.26 6.52 -14.54
C GLY A 49 -3.61 6.13 -15.18
N ARG A 50 -4.57 5.65 -14.40
CA ARG A 50 -5.87 5.12 -14.87
C ARG A 50 -7.08 5.85 -14.31
N PHE A 51 -6.92 6.52 -13.17
CA PHE A 51 -7.97 7.22 -12.43
C PHE A 51 -7.49 8.61 -12.05
N PRO A 52 -8.39 9.62 -11.95
CA PRO A 52 -8.03 10.99 -11.62
C PRO A 52 -7.72 11.16 -10.12
N LEU A 53 -6.63 10.57 -9.65
CA LEU A 53 -6.17 10.66 -8.26
C LEU A 53 -5.36 11.93 -8.03
N ASP A 54 -5.64 12.65 -6.95
CA ASP A 54 -4.85 13.82 -6.55
C ASP A 54 -3.64 13.40 -5.70
N LEU A 55 -2.48 13.31 -6.36
CA LEU A 55 -1.23 12.90 -5.71
C LEU A 55 -0.61 13.98 -4.80
N SER A 56 -1.15 15.20 -4.76
CA SER A 56 -0.73 16.21 -3.78
C SER A 56 -1.33 16.00 -2.40
N ARG A 57 -2.35 15.13 -2.27
CA ARG A 57 -3.09 14.87 -1.04
C ARG A 57 -3.19 13.37 -0.78
N VAL A 58 -2.08 12.77 -0.35
CA VAL A 58 -1.97 11.34 -0.07
C VAL A 58 -1.72 11.12 1.43
N ALA A 59 -2.46 10.20 2.02
CA ALA A 59 -2.25 9.75 3.40
C ALA A 59 -2.18 8.22 3.44
N ILE A 60 -1.32 7.69 4.30
CA ILE A 60 -1.20 6.27 4.59
C ILE A 60 -1.67 6.00 6.02
N ARG A 61 -2.38 4.89 6.22
CA ARG A 61 -2.84 4.45 7.55
C ARG A 61 -2.78 2.94 7.68
N GLY A 62 -2.53 2.47 8.89
CA GLY A 62 -2.56 1.05 9.20
C GLY A 62 -2.44 0.80 10.70
N TRP A 63 -2.63 -0.45 11.09
CA TRP A 63 -2.39 -0.95 12.45
C TRP A 63 -1.32 -2.04 12.41
N SER A 64 -0.66 -2.28 13.54
CA SER A 64 0.43 -3.26 13.65
C SER A 64 1.51 -2.98 12.59
N TYR A 65 1.89 -3.96 11.78
CA TYR A 65 2.84 -3.79 10.68
C TYR A 65 2.48 -2.65 9.71
N GLY A 66 1.19 -2.45 9.41
CA GLY A 66 0.75 -1.31 8.58
C GLY A 66 0.91 0.04 9.28
N GLY A 67 0.87 0.07 10.62
CA GLY A 67 1.16 1.27 11.41
C GLY A 67 2.65 1.59 11.44
N TYR A 68 3.50 0.55 11.53
CA TYR A 68 4.95 0.69 11.36
C TYR A 68 5.28 1.30 9.99
N LEU A 69 4.72 0.75 8.90
CA LEU A 69 4.91 1.30 7.56
C LEU A 69 4.41 2.75 7.47
N ALA A 70 3.25 3.08 8.03
CA ALA A 70 2.72 4.44 8.01
C ALA A 70 3.57 5.48 8.80
N GLY A 71 4.48 5.03 9.66
CA GLY A 71 5.36 5.89 10.46
C GLY A 71 6.82 5.97 9.97
N LEU A 72 7.17 5.29 8.86
CA LEU A 72 8.47 5.41 8.20
C LEU A 72 8.61 6.77 7.49
#